data_AF-A0A219B838-F1
#
_entry.id   AF-A0A219B838-F1
#
_cell.length_a   1.000
_cell.length_b   1.000
_cell.length_c   1.000
_cell.angle_alpha   90.00
_cell.angle_beta   90.00
_cell.angle_gamma   90.00
#
_symmetry.space_group_name_H-M   'P 1'
#
loop_
_entity.id
_entity.type
_entity.pdbx_description
1 polymer ?
#
loop_
_entity_poly.entity_id
_entity_poly.type
_entity_poly.pdbx_seq_one_letter_code
_entity_poly.pdbx_strand_id
1 'polypeptide(L)'
;MSETSFCRFADLLDRRVGMKLAAEKSYLLGARLGPLLQREGMNSLDELAAALGKGSLRLEAEVAEAMLNNETFFFRDRVPFDQFRATLLPRLMAARAAQRRLRIWSAACSTGQEPYSLAMILAEEASKLAGWSIEIVATDISRHALSRAEAGAYSQFEVQRGLDTPRLVKYFSKEGDRWRLSDDIRRRVRFERANLTEPLRFTDQFDLIFARNVLMYFKPERKTEALKRLRASLRADGALLLGAAETIFGNKDLFAPDPSAVGYYRPAAVFSSAARNEGRMATQS
;
A
#
# COMPACT_ATOMS: atom_id res chain seq x y z
N MET A 1 30.09 1.28 -13.68
CA MET A 1 28.84 0.80 -14.28
C MET A 1 28.71 1.45 -15.64
N SER A 2 28.67 0.62 -16.68
CA SER A 2 28.41 1.05 -18.06
C SER A 2 26.95 1.47 -18.25
N GLU A 3 26.70 2.25 -19.31
CA GLU A 3 25.35 2.65 -19.72
C GLU A 3 24.47 1.42 -20.05
N THR A 4 25.04 0.42 -20.74
CA THR A 4 24.34 -0.83 -21.05
C THR A 4 23.89 -1.58 -19.80
N SER A 5 24.75 -1.64 -18.76
CA SER A 5 24.39 -2.24 -17.47
C SER A 5 23.26 -1.46 -16.79
N PHE A 6 23.33 -0.12 -16.81
CA PHE A 6 22.26 0.71 -16.26
C PHE A 6 20.92 0.45 -16.95
N CYS A 7 20.89 0.47 -18.28
CA CYS A 7 19.67 0.18 -19.06
C CYS A 7 19.09 -1.19 -18.68
N ARG A 8 19.94 -2.21 -18.51
CA ARG A 8 19.49 -3.55 -18.10
C ARG A 8 18.83 -3.56 -16.73
N PHE A 9 19.38 -2.84 -15.75
CA PHE A 9 18.74 -2.70 -14.43
C PHE A 9 17.42 -1.92 -14.53
N ALA A 10 17.41 -0.80 -15.25
CA ALA A 10 16.20 0.01 -15.42
C ALA A 10 15.06 -0.79 -16.07
N ASP A 11 15.36 -1.55 -17.12
CA ASP A 11 14.40 -2.41 -17.81
C ASP A 11 13.93 -3.56 -16.93
N LEU A 12 14.82 -4.17 -16.15
CA LEU A 12 14.46 -5.20 -15.19
C LEU A 12 13.46 -4.67 -14.14
N LEU A 13 13.76 -3.51 -13.56
CA LEU A 13 12.94 -2.91 -12.50
C LEU A 13 11.57 -2.46 -13.02
N ASP A 14 11.49 -1.89 -14.21
CA ASP A 14 10.20 -1.56 -14.82
C ASP A 14 9.39 -2.82 -15.14
N ARG A 15 10.01 -3.85 -15.75
CA ARG A 15 9.31 -5.10 -16.09
C ARG A 15 8.80 -5.84 -14.86
N ARG A 16 9.61 -5.97 -13.80
CA ARG A 16 9.30 -6.80 -12.62
C ARG A 16 8.41 -6.08 -11.61
N VAL A 17 8.65 -4.79 -11.38
CA VAL A 17 8.03 -4.05 -10.27
C VAL A 17 7.44 -2.70 -10.69
N GLY A 18 7.45 -2.37 -11.99
CA GLY A 18 6.92 -1.11 -12.53
C GLY A 18 7.73 0.14 -12.17
N MET A 19 8.92 -0.03 -11.59
CA MET A 19 9.69 1.08 -11.03
C MET A 19 10.43 1.84 -12.11
N LYS A 20 10.28 3.17 -12.11
CA LYS A 20 11.10 4.08 -12.91
C LYS A 20 12.41 4.38 -12.18
N LEU A 21 13.53 3.87 -12.69
CA LEU A 21 14.87 4.27 -12.25
C LEU A 21 15.38 5.43 -13.12
N ALA A 22 15.50 6.62 -12.53
CA ALA A 22 16.07 7.78 -13.20
C ALA A 22 17.61 7.72 -13.18
N ALA A 23 18.27 8.26 -14.21
CA ALA A 23 19.73 8.18 -14.36
C ALA A 23 20.47 8.85 -13.19
N GLU A 24 19.91 9.94 -12.67
CA GLU A 24 20.43 10.69 -11.51
C GLU A 24 20.35 9.87 -10.21
N LYS A 25 19.52 8.83 -10.19
CA LYS A 25 19.36 7.90 -9.06
C LYS A 25 20.15 6.60 -9.23
N SER A 26 21.03 6.51 -10.24
CA SER A 26 21.89 5.34 -10.47
C SER A 26 22.76 4.97 -9.27
N TYR A 27 23.13 5.95 -8.42
CA TYR A 27 23.86 5.70 -7.17
C TYR A 27 23.15 4.73 -6.22
N LEU A 28 21.82 4.63 -6.30
CA LEU A 28 21.03 3.69 -5.48
C LEU A 28 21.37 2.23 -5.80
N LEU A 29 21.75 1.92 -7.05
CA LEU A 29 22.12 0.56 -7.43
C LEU A 29 23.34 0.09 -6.64
N GLY A 30 24.38 0.93 -6.53
CA GLY A 30 25.57 0.61 -5.75
C GLY A 30 25.24 0.44 -4.27
N ALA A 31 24.48 1.38 -3.70
CA ALA A 31 24.13 1.37 -2.28
C ALA A 31 23.25 0.16 -1.88
N ARG A 32 22.29 -0.23 -2.74
CA ARG A 32 21.30 -1.27 -2.43
C ARG A 32 21.72 -2.67 -2.88
N LEU A 33 22.50 -2.78 -3.96
CA LEU A 33 22.94 -4.08 -4.49
C LEU A 33 24.30 -4.51 -3.93
N GLY A 34 25.02 -3.65 -3.19
CA GLY A 34 26.29 -4.02 -2.54
C GLY A 34 26.24 -5.33 -1.73
N PRO A 35 25.26 -5.52 -0.82
CA PRO A 35 25.13 -6.78 -0.09
C PRO A 35 24.87 -7.99 -0.99
N LEU A 36 24.14 -7.80 -2.09
CA LEU A 36 23.90 -8.86 -3.08
C LEU A 36 25.20 -9.22 -3.80
N LEU A 37 25.98 -8.24 -4.25
CA LEU A 37 27.28 -8.47 -4.89
C LEU A 37 28.21 -9.28 -4.00
N GLN A 38 28.30 -8.90 -2.72
CA GLN A 38 29.13 -9.63 -1.73
C GLN A 38 28.69 -11.08 -1.57
N ARG A 39 27.38 -11.33 -1.42
CA ARG A 39 26.84 -12.69 -1.29
C ARG A 39 27.10 -13.56 -2.52
N GLU A 40 27.01 -12.97 -3.70
CA GLU A 40 27.20 -13.66 -4.99
C GLU A 40 28.67 -13.73 -5.42
N GLY A 41 29.59 -13.16 -4.65
CA GLY A 41 31.02 -13.12 -4.99
C GLY A 41 31.33 -12.27 -6.22
N MET A 42 30.46 -11.32 -6.58
CA MET A 42 30.62 -10.44 -7.73
C MET A 42 31.33 -9.15 -7.35
N ASN A 43 32.22 -8.67 -8.21
CA ASN A 43 33.09 -7.53 -7.91
C ASN A 43 32.54 -6.20 -8.46
N SER A 44 31.49 -6.25 -9.29
CA SER A 44 30.93 -5.04 -9.89
C SER A 44 29.45 -5.17 -10.28
N LEU A 45 28.78 -4.03 -10.40
CA LEU A 45 27.44 -3.96 -10.99
C LEU A 45 27.41 -4.40 -12.46
N ASP A 46 28.52 -4.22 -13.20
CA ASP A 46 28.63 -4.65 -14.59
C ASP A 46 28.65 -6.18 -14.70
N GLU A 47 29.33 -6.86 -13.76
CA GLU A 47 29.33 -8.32 -13.66
C GLU A 47 27.92 -8.86 -13.32
N LEU A 48 27.24 -8.22 -12.36
CA LEU A 48 25.85 -8.56 -12.04
C LEU A 48 24.93 -8.33 -13.24
N ALA A 49 25.06 -7.21 -13.94
CA ALA A 49 24.29 -6.95 -15.15
C ALA A 49 24.57 -8.00 -16.23
N ALA A 50 25.82 -8.40 -16.45
CA ALA A 50 26.18 -9.47 -17.37
C ALA A 50 25.50 -10.80 -16.99
N ALA A 51 25.49 -11.16 -15.70
CA ALA A 51 24.81 -12.35 -15.18
C ALA A 51 23.29 -12.29 -15.39
N LEU A 52 22.66 -11.13 -15.19
CA LEU A 52 21.24 -10.93 -15.51
C LEU A 52 20.93 -11.16 -16.99
N GLY A 53 21.85 -10.76 -17.89
CA GLY A 53 21.69 -10.98 -19.33
C GLY A 53 21.73 -12.45 -19.75
N LYS A 54 22.24 -13.33 -18.90
CA LYS A 54 22.21 -14.78 -19.10
C LYS A 54 20.88 -15.42 -18.65
N GLY A 55 19.92 -14.62 -18.15
CA GLY A 55 18.56 -15.07 -17.85
C GLY A 55 18.35 -15.65 -16.44
N SER A 56 19.20 -15.31 -15.47
CA SER A 56 19.04 -15.79 -14.09
C SER A 56 17.80 -15.20 -13.40
N LEU A 57 16.69 -15.94 -13.40
CA LEU A 57 15.43 -15.52 -12.75
C LEU A 57 15.56 -15.27 -11.25
N ARG A 58 16.49 -15.97 -10.57
CA ARG A 58 16.79 -15.77 -9.15
C ARG A 58 17.42 -14.40 -8.92
N LEU A 59 18.49 -14.07 -9.65
CA LEU A 59 19.15 -12.78 -9.53
C LEU A 59 18.22 -11.63 -9.92
N GLU A 60 17.40 -11.82 -10.96
CA GLU A 60 16.38 -10.84 -11.32
C GLU A 60 15.44 -10.53 -10.14
N ALA A 61 14.96 -11.56 -9.44
CA ALA A 61 14.08 -11.39 -8.29
C ALA A 61 14.79 -10.73 -7.10
N GLU A 62 16.04 -11.07 -6.84
CA GLU A 62 16.83 -10.51 -5.73
C GLU A 62 17.21 -9.04 -5.97
N VAL A 63 17.57 -8.68 -7.20
CA VAL A 63 17.81 -7.30 -7.60
C VAL A 63 16.54 -6.47 -7.47
N ALA A 64 15.41 -6.99 -7.96
CA ALA A 64 14.12 -6.33 -7.81
C ALA A 64 13.78 -6.10 -6.33
N GLU A 65 13.91 -7.13 -5.49
CA GLU A 65 13.64 -7.07 -4.05
C GLU A 65 14.51 -6.02 -3.34
N ALA A 66 15.82 -6.02 -3.61
CA ALA A 66 16.77 -5.09 -3.00
C ALA A 66 16.53 -3.63 -3.40
N MET A 67 15.93 -3.39 -4.57
CA MET A 67 15.65 -2.06 -5.07
C MET A 67 14.33 -1.47 -4.56
N LEU A 68 13.44 -2.24 -3.95
CA LEU A 68 12.19 -1.73 -3.38
C LEU A 68 12.47 -0.73 -2.25
N ASN A 69 11.67 0.34 -2.17
CA ASN A 69 11.72 1.24 -1.02
C ASN A 69 10.61 0.88 -0.02
N ASN A 70 11.02 0.28 1.10
CA ASN A 70 10.11 -0.21 2.13
C ASN A 70 9.91 0.79 3.27
N GLU A 71 10.18 2.09 3.08
CA GLU A 71 9.99 3.09 4.14
C GLU A 71 8.52 3.24 4.52
N THR A 72 8.21 2.88 5.76
CA THR A 72 6.88 2.99 6.37
C THR A 72 7.02 3.14 7.89
N PHE A 73 5.96 3.62 8.54
CA PHE A 73 5.90 3.76 10.00
C PHE A 73 4.44 3.81 10.47
N PHE A 74 4.21 3.52 11.76
CA PHE A 74 2.86 3.48 12.32
C PHE A 74 2.20 4.85 12.22
N PHE A 75 0.92 4.87 11.85
CA PHE A 75 0.13 6.09 11.70
C PHE A 75 0.82 7.16 10.82
N ARG A 76 1.49 6.74 9.74
CA ARG A 76 2.17 7.63 8.79
C ARG A 76 1.24 8.71 8.26
N ASP A 77 1.62 9.97 8.45
CA ASP A 77 0.78 11.14 8.23
C ASP A 77 -0.54 10.98 9.02
N ARG A 78 -0.55 11.38 10.30
CA ARG A 78 -1.66 11.07 11.24
C ARG A 78 -3.05 11.40 10.70
N VAL A 79 -3.17 12.50 9.94
CA VAL A 79 -4.42 13.04 9.40
C VAL A 79 -5.28 11.99 8.67
N PRO A 80 -4.77 11.21 7.69
CA PRO A 80 -5.55 10.16 7.07
C PRO A 80 -6.13 9.12 8.04
N PHE A 81 -5.41 8.73 9.09
CA PHE A 81 -5.93 7.78 10.08
C PHE A 81 -6.99 8.39 10.99
N ASP A 82 -6.83 9.67 11.34
CA ASP A 82 -7.85 10.43 12.08
C ASP A 82 -9.13 10.59 11.25
N GLN A 83 -9.00 10.90 9.96
CA GLN A 83 -10.14 10.96 9.02
C GLN A 83 -10.78 9.59 8.76
N PHE A 84 -9.98 8.52 8.69
CA PHE A 84 -10.50 7.16 8.63
C PHE A 84 -11.45 6.92 9.81
N ARG A 85 -10.98 7.21 11.03
CA ARG A 85 -11.74 7.01 12.26
C ARG A 85 -12.98 7.90 12.35
N ALA A 86 -12.84 9.20 12.08
CA ALA A 86 -13.88 10.19 12.35
C ALA A 86 -14.93 10.30 11.23
N THR A 87 -14.54 10.05 9.97
CA THR A 87 -15.39 10.34 8.81
C THR A 87 -15.69 9.09 7.99
N LEU A 88 -14.66 8.37 7.54
CA LEU A 88 -14.85 7.28 6.59
C LEU A 88 -15.48 6.05 7.24
N LEU A 89 -15.00 5.64 8.42
CA LEU A 89 -15.50 4.45 9.10
C LEU A 89 -17.01 4.57 9.41
N PRO A 90 -17.52 5.66 10.03
CA PRO A 90 -18.96 5.84 10.23
C PRO A 90 -19.77 5.83 8.93
N ARG A 91 -19.26 6.48 7.88
CA ARG A 91 -19.93 6.51 6.56
C ARG A 91 -20.04 5.11 5.94
N LEU A 92 -18.96 4.35 5.96
CA LEU A 92 -18.93 2.97 5.44
C LEU A 92 -19.81 2.05 6.28
N MET A 93 -19.83 2.22 7.61
CA MET A 93 -20.73 1.48 8.48
C MET A 93 -22.21 1.76 8.16
N ALA A 94 -22.58 3.02 7.93
CA ALA A 94 -23.95 3.35 7.52
C ALA A 94 -24.30 2.68 6.18
N ALA A 95 -23.39 2.75 5.19
CA ALA A 95 -23.58 2.17 3.86
C ALA A 95 -23.59 0.63 3.83
N ARG A 96 -23.14 -0.03 4.90
CA ARG A 96 -23.08 -1.49 5.03
C ARG A 96 -23.90 -2.04 6.19
N ALA A 97 -24.77 -1.24 6.79
CA ALA A 97 -25.49 -1.61 8.01
C ALA A 97 -26.29 -2.92 7.88
N ALA A 98 -26.86 -3.20 6.70
CA ALA A 98 -27.59 -4.42 6.42
C ALA A 98 -26.70 -5.68 6.39
N GLN A 99 -25.47 -5.56 5.88
CA GLN A 99 -24.54 -6.69 5.73
C GLN A 99 -23.60 -6.84 6.94
N ARG A 100 -23.36 -5.74 7.66
CA ARG A 100 -22.40 -5.62 8.77
C ARG A 100 -21.02 -6.17 8.41
N ARG A 101 -20.63 -6.03 7.14
CA ARG A 101 -19.33 -6.49 6.61
C ARG A 101 -18.57 -5.32 6.00
N LEU A 102 -17.30 -5.18 6.37
CA LEU A 102 -16.37 -4.23 5.77
C LEU A 102 -15.12 -4.94 5.27
N ARG A 103 -14.64 -4.56 4.10
CA ARG A 103 -13.38 -5.04 3.53
C ARG A 103 -12.47 -3.85 3.26
N ILE A 104 -11.30 -3.88 3.86
CA ILE A 104 -10.26 -2.86 3.73
C ILE A 104 -9.04 -3.50 3.07
N TRP A 105 -8.45 -2.81 2.10
CA TRP A 105 -7.22 -3.24 1.46
C TRP A 105 -6.11 -2.22 1.70
N SER A 106 -4.99 -2.63 2.29
CA SER A 106 -3.73 -1.88 2.29
C SER A 106 -2.83 -2.42 1.18
N ALA A 107 -2.71 -1.66 0.10
CA ALA A 107 -1.93 -1.97 -1.09
C ALA A 107 -0.52 -1.38 -0.96
N ALA A 108 0.51 -2.21 -1.16
CA ALA A 108 1.91 -1.92 -0.87
C ALA A 108 2.16 -1.66 0.62
N CYS A 109 1.73 -2.62 1.45
CA CYS A 109 1.74 -2.49 2.92
C CYS A 109 3.15 -2.50 3.56
N SER A 110 4.20 -2.79 2.77
CA SER A 110 5.59 -2.91 3.23
C SER A 110 5.67 -3.82 4.47
N THR A 111 6.31 -3.36 5.55
CA THR A 111 6.52 -4.14 6.78
C THR A 111 5.33 -4.12 7.75
N GLY A 112 4.13 -3.76 7.28
CA GLY A 112 2.86 -4.00 7.98
C GLY A 112 2.36 -2.88 8.90
N GLN A 113 3.09 -1.79 9.07
CA GLN A 113 2.72 -0.71 9.99
C GLN A 113 1.39 -0.04 9.62
N GLU A 114 1.11 0.15 8.33
CA GLU A 114 -0.16 0.72 7.86
C GLU A 114 -1.38 -0.17 8.19
N PRO A 115 -1.46 -1.45 7.76
CA PRO A 115 -2.60 -2.28 8.08
C PRO A 115 -2.74 -2.54 9.59
N TYR A 116 -1.65 -2.59 10.34
CA TYR A 116 -1.73 -2.68 11.80
C TYR A 116 -2.22 -1.39 12.46
N SER A 117 -1.91 -0.22 11.92
CA SER A 117 -2.49 1.05 12.40
C SER A 117 -4.01 1.04 12.21
N LEU A 118 -4.50 0.53 11.07
CA LEU A 118 -5.93 0.35 10.83
C LEU A 118 -6.55 -0.67 11.80
N ALA A 119 -5.89 -1.80 12.03
CA ALA A 119 -6.35 -2.83 12.97
C ALA A 119 -6.45 -2.29 14.41
N MET A 120 -5.49 -1.46 14.86
CA MET A 120 -5.53 -0.81 16.16
C MET A 120 -6.71 0.16 16.29
N ILE A 121 -6.98 0.98 15.26
CA ILE A 121 -8.15 1.88 15.25
C ILE A 121 -9.45 1.07 15.35
N LEU A 122 -9.57 0.00 14.60
CA LEU A 122 -10.77 -0.85 14.63
C LEU A 122 -10.93 -1.55 16.00
N ALA A 123 -9.84 -1.96 16.64
CA ALA A 123 -9.87 -2.48 18.00
C ALA A 123 -10.28 -1.42 19.03
N GLU A 124 -9.89 -0.16 18.84
CA GLU A 124 -10.32 0.98 19.67
C GLU A 124 -11.81 1.30 19.51
N GLU A 125 -12.38 1.05 18.33
CA GLU A 125 -13.79 1.26 18.01
C GLU A 125 -14.67 0.00 18.20
N ALA A 126 -14.15 -1.03 18.89
CA ALA A 126 -14.80 -2.35 18.99
C ALA A 126 -16.25 -2.31 19.51
N SER A 127 -16.59 -1.39 20.40
CA SER A 127 -17.96 -1.24 20.92
C SER A 127 -18.96 -0.82 19.83
N LYS A 128 -18.56 0.08 18.92
CA LYS A 128 -19.38 0.50 17.77
C LYS A 128 -19.43 -0.59 16.69
N LEU A 129 -18.41 -1.44 16.65
CA LEU A 129 -18.24 -2.50 15.67
C LEU A 129 -18.73 -3.87 16.19
N ALA A 130 -19.42 -3.92 17.32
CA ALA A 130 -19.98 -5.17 17.85
C ALA A 130 -20.84 -5.86 16.78
N GLY A 131 -20.58 -7.13 16.45
CA GLY A 131 -21.31 -7.86 15.40
C GLY A 131 -21.00 -7.42 13.96
N TRP A 132 -19.93 -6.66 13.72
CA TRP A 132 -19.38 -6.43 12.39
C TRP A 132 -18.31 -7.47 12.04
N SER A 133 -18.29 -7.91 10.79
CA SER A 133 -17.20 -8.70 10.21
C SER A 133 -16.30 -7.77 9.39
N ILE A 134 -15.06 -7.59 9.83
CA ILE A 134 -14.11 -6.66 9.18
C ILE A 134 -12.89 -7.44 8.74
N GLU A 135 -12.59 -7.36 7.46
CA GLU A 135 -11.45 -8.01 6.83
C GLU A 135 -10.45 -6.92 6.40
N ILE A 136 -9.21 -7.00 6.89
CA ILE A 136 -8.09 -6.20 6.37
C ILE A 136 -7.21 -7.13 5.54
N VAL A 137 -7.16 -6.88 4.24
CA VAL A 137 -6.21 -7.52 3.33
C VAL A 137 -5.03 -6.57 3.15
N ALA A 138 -3.82 -7.04 3.34
CA ALA A 138 -2.61 -6.27 3.18
C ALA A 138 -1.73 -6.95 2.14
N THR A 139 -1.34 -6.22 1.09
CA THR A 139 -0.55 -6.80 0.02
C THR A 139 0.73 -6.06 -0.23
N ASP A 140 1.79 -6.79 -0.56
CA ASP A 140 3.04 -6.23 -1.04
C ASP A 140 3.68 -7.15 -2.10
N ILE A 141 4.58 -6.60 -2.90
CA ILE A 141 5.38 -7.35 -3.87
C ILE A 141 6.61 -7.98 -3.20
N SER A 142 7.12 -7.33 -2.16
CA SER A 142 8.28 -7.72 -1.35
C SER A 142 7.93 -8.89 -0.44
N ARG A 143 8.55 -10.05 -0.70
CA ARG A 143 8.40 -11.21 0.21
C ARG A 143 9.07 -10.95 1.55
N HIS A 144 10.18 -10.22 1.54
CA HIS A 144 10.88 -9.88 2.77
C HIS A 144 10.02 -8.97 3.67
N ALA A 145 9.39 -7.94 3.09
CA ALA A 145 8.55 -7.03 3.84
C ALA A 145 7.31 -7.74 4.42
N LEU A 146 6.66 -8.61 3.63
CA LEU A 146 5.53 -9.42 4.10
C LEU A 146 5.91 -10.35 5.25
N SER A 147 7.03 -11.06 5.14
CA SER A 147 7.51 -11.93 6.22
C SER A 147 7.75 -11.17 7.52
N ARG A 148 8.32 -9.95 7.43
CA ARG A 148 8.47 -9.06 8.59
C ARG A 148 7.13 -8.58 9.15
N ALA A 149 6.19 -8.23 8.27
CA ALA A 149 4.85 -7.81 8.66
C ALA A 149 4.10 -8.92 9.39
N GLU A 150 4.13 -10.15 8.86
CA GLU A 150 3.53 -11.33 9.46
C GLU A 150 4.15 -11.65 10.82
N ALA A 151 5.48 -11.54 10.96
CA ALA A 151 6.18 -11.74 12.23
C ALA A 151 5.73 -10.73 13.30
N GLY A 152 5.37 -9.50 12.91
CA GLY A 152 4.87 -8.47 13.81
C GLY A 152 5.91 -8.03 14.85
N ALA A 153 7.19 -8.19 14.54
CA ALA A 153 8.31 -7.86 15.43
C ALA A 153 9.09 -6.65 14.89
N TYR A 154 9.18 -5.60 15.70
CA TYR A 154 9.70 -4.29 15.32
C TYR A 154 10.81 -3.84 16.28
N SER A 155 11.75 -3.05 15.79
CA SER A 155 12.77 -2.42 16.64
C SER A 155 12.18 -1.31 17.52
N GLN A 156 12.92 -0.90 18.55
CA GLN A 156 12.58 0.28 19.38
C GLN A 156 12.31 1.52 18.52
N PHE A 157 13.16 1.78 17.51
CA PHE A 157 13.02 2.92 16.61
C PHE A 157 11.71 2.86 15.82
N GLU A 158 11.37 1.70 15.27
CA GLU A 158 10.16 1.53 14.45
C GLU A 158 8.88 1.74 15.26
N VAL A 159 8.82 1.23 16.50
CA VAL A 159 7.64 1.41 17.35
C VAL A 159 7.54 2.82 17.92
N GLN A 160 8.64 3.55 18.09
CA GLN A 160 8.60 4.96 18.53
C GLN A 160 8.25 5.91 17.38
N ARG A 161 8.39 5.48 16.13
CA ARG A 161 8.08 6.30 14.96
C ARG A 161 6.57 6.26 14.69
N GLY A 162 5.85 7.25 15.23
CA GLY A 162 4.44 7.54 14.93
C GLY A 162 3.42 6.87 15.85
N LEU A 163 3.80 5.82 16.59
CA LEU A 163 2.96 5.24 17.65
C LEU A 163 3.05 6.09 18.93
N ASP A 164 1.92 6.28 19.60
CA ASP A 164 1.89 6.90 20.93
C ASP A 164 2.15 5.87 22.05
N THR A 165 2.58 6.35 23.21
CA THR A 165 2.89 5.50 24.37
C THR A 165 1.72 4.62 24.82
N PRO A 166 0.46 5.12 24.90
CA PRO A 166 -0.68 4.27 25.26
C PRO A 166 -0.88 3.07 24.33
N ARG A 167 -0.79 3.26 23.01
CA ARG A 167 -0.89 2.15 22.04
C ARG A 167 0.29 1.20 22.12
N LEU A 168 1.51 1.71 22.34
CA LEU A 168 2.69 0.88 22.52
C LEU A 168 2.50 -0.08 23.71
N VAL A 169 2.13 0.45 24.87
CA VAL A 169 1.91 -0.34 26.09
C VAL A 169 0.74 -1.31 25.94
N LYS A 170 -0.32 -0.90 25.22
CA LYS A 170 -1.53 -1.72 25.04
C LYS A 170 -1.34 -2.87 24.05
N TYR A 171 -0.67 -2.62 22.92
CA TYR A 171 -0.66 -3.55 21.79
C TYR A 171 0.66 -4.26 21.57
N PHE A 172 1.74 -3.86 22.26
CA PHE A 172 3.03 -4.51 22.11
C PHE A 172 3.58 -5.02 23.45
N SER A 173 4.42 -6.04 23.35
CA SER A 173 5.25 -6.54 24.44
C SER A 173 6.70 -6.49 24.03
N LYS A 174 7.60 -6.18 24.96
CA LYS A 174 9.04 -6.17 24.70
C LYS A 174 9.59 -7.59 24.83
N GLU A 175 10.22 -8.09 23.77
CA GLU A 175 10.87 -9.40 23.68
C GLU A 175 12.33 -9.20 23.29
N GLY A 176 13.24 -9.20 24.27
CA GLY A 176 14.66 -8.89 24.05
C GLY A 176 14.88 -7.47 23.52
N ASP A 177 15.46 -7.35 22.33
CA ASP A 177 15.71 -6.09 21.62
C ASP A 177 14.54 -5.65 20.71
N ARG A 178 13.48 -6.46 20.61
CA ARG A 178 12.33 -6.22 19.75
C ARG A 178 11.05 -5.97 20.54
N TRP A 179 10.09 -5.39 19.85
CA TRP A 179 8.71 -5.22 20.28
C TRP A 179 7.82 -6.08 19.41
N ARG A 180 7.10 -7.00 20.05
CA ARG A 180 6.16 -7.89 19.38
C ARG A 180 4.75 -7.38 19.52
N LEU A 181 4.09 -7.23 18.38
CA LEU A 181 2.68 -6.89 18.30
C LEU A 181 1.82 -8.04 18.83
N SER A 182 0.80 -7.70 19.61
CA SER A 182 -0.16 -8.66 20.17
C SER A 182 -0.83 -9.50 19.08
N ASP A 183 -1.03 -10.78 19.37
CA ASP A 183 -1.63 -11.69 18.40
C ASP A 183 -3.10 -11.33 18.08
N ASP A 184 -3.81 -10.63 18.98
CA ASP A 184 -5.15 -10.10 18.69
C ASP A 184 -5.14 -9.14 17.50
N ILE A 185 -4.20 -8.19 17.47
CA ILE A 185 -4.09 -7.25 16.36
C ILE A 185 -3.54 -7.96 15.11
N ARG A 186 -2.56 -8.85 15.26
CA ARG A 186 -1.97 -9.58 14.13
C ARG A 186 -3.01 -10.38 13.34
N ARG A 187 -3.89 -11.10 14.03
CA ARG A 187 -4.94 -11.93 13.40
C ARG A 187 -6.00 -11.14 12.63
N ARG A 188 -6.08 -9.82 12.80
CA ARG A 188 -7.03 -8.94 12.07
C ARG A 188 -6.57 -8.62 10.66
N VAL A 189 -5.31 -8.89 10.31
CA VAL A 189 -4.72 -8.58 9.02
C VAL A 189 -4.35 -9.87 8.30
N ARG A 190 -4.85 -10.05 7.07
CA ARG A 190 -4.40 -11.11 6.16
C ARG A 190 -3.37 -10.54 5.19
N PHE A 191 -2.19 -11.12 5.19
CA PHE A 191 -1.13 -10.75 4.25
C PHE A 191 -1.16 -11.62 3.01
N GLU A 192 -1.01 -11.00 1.84
CA GLU A 192 -0.92 -11.71 0.55
C GLU A 192 0.12 -11.04 -0.34
N ARG A 193 0.75 -11.82 -1.22
CA ARG A 193 1.65 -11.25 -2.21
C ARG A 193 0.88 -10.77 -3.43
N ALA A 194 1.04 -9.50 -3.80
CA ALA A 194 0.44 -8.95 -5.02
C ALA A 194 1.34 -7.89 -5.67
N ASN A 195 1.27 -7.82 -7.00
CA ASN A 195 1.90 -6.76 -7.78
C ASN A 195 0.80 -5.87 -8.38
N LEU A 196 0.76 -4.59 -8.02
CA LEU A 196 -0.24 -3.63 -8.54
C LEU A 196 -0.16 -3.42 -10.06
N THR A 197 0.95 -3.82 -10.68
CA THR A 197 1.14 -3.74 -12.13
C THR A 197 0.67 -5.01 -12.87
N GLU A 198 0.26 -6.05 -12.14
CA GLU A 198 -0.27 -7.31 -12.67
C GLU A 198 -1.76 -7.48 -12.34
N PRO A 199 -2.48 -8.40 -13.01
CA PRO A 199 -3.86 -8.73 -12.67
C PRO A 199 -4.00 -9.18 -11.20
N LEU A 200 -4.88 -8.51 -10.47
CA LEU A 200 -5.21 -8.84 -9.08
C LEU A 200 -6.25 -9.99 -9.06
N ARG A 201 -6.12 -10.90 -8.10
CA ARG A 201 -6.95 -12.12 -8.00
C ARG A 201 -8.00 -12.05 -6.90
N PHE A 202 -8.44 -10.84 -6.53
CA PHE A 202 -9.50 -10.68 -5.55
C PHE A 202 -10.85 -11.11 -6.13
N THR A 203 -11.58 -11.93 -5.38
CA THR A 203 -12.92 -12.41 -5.78
C THR A 203 -14.01 -11.39 -5.45
N ASP A 204 -13.82 -10.62 -4.39
CA ASP A 204 -14.76 -9.62 -3.88
C ASP A 204 -14.14 -8.20 -3.96
N GLN A 205 -14.99 -7.18 -4.04
CA GLN A 205 -14.57 -5.78 -3.96
C GLN A 205 -14.31 -5.30 -2.53
N PHE A 206 -13.59 -4.20 -2.40
CA PHE A 206 -13.27 -3.52 -1.14
C PHE A 206 -14.13 -2.27 -0.93
N ASP A 207 -14.41 -1.97 0.34
CA ASP A 207 -15.11 -0.75 0.75
C ASP A 207 -14.13 0.43 0.86
N LEU A 208 -12.87 0.12 1.21
CA LEU A 208 -11.81 1.08 1.41
C LEU A 208 -10.48 0.50 0.93
N ILE A 209 -9.74 1.28 0.16
CA ILE A 209 -8.38 0.93 -0.28
C ILE A 209 -7.41 2.03 0.18
N PHE A 210 -6.33 1.65 0.84
CA PHE A 210 -5.16 2.48 1.08
C PHE A 210 -4.11 2.07 0.05
N ALA A 211 -3.63 3.00 -0.78
CA ALA A 211 -2.58 2.76 -1.76
C ALA A 211 -1.60 3.93 -1.71
N ARG A 212 -0.85 4.01 -0.61
CA ARG A 212 -0.07 5.19 -0.23
C ARG A 212 1.41 5.00 -0.50
N ASN A 213 2.03 6.07 -1.00
CA ASN A 213 3.47 6.17 -1.26
C ASN A 213 4.01 5.05 -2.17
N VAL A 214 3.22 4.59 -3.14
CA VAL A 214 3.59 3.50 -4.06
C VAL A 214 3.51 3.93 -5.53
N LEU A 215 2.45 4.64 -5.92
CA LEU A 215 2.22 5.07 -7.30
C LEU A 215 3.27 6.08 -7.77
N MET A 216 3.93 6.78 -6.85
CA MET A 216 5.04 7.71 -7.14
C MET A 216 6.28 7.02 -7.73
N TYR A 217 6.40 5.69 -7.64
CA TYR A 217 7.50 4.93 -8.25
C TYR A 217 7.22 4.48 -9.68
N PHE A 218 5.97 4.55 -10.13
CA PHE A 218 5.56 4.02 -11.43
C PHE A 218 5.77 5.01 -12.57
N LYS A 219 6.06 4.49 -13.77
CA LYS A 219 5.91 5.25 -15.02
C LYS A 219 4.43 5.64 -15.22
N PRO A 220 4.13 6.73 -15.97
CA PRO A 220 2.76 7.21 -16.15
C PRO A 220 1.77 6.12 -16.60
N GLU A 221 2.17 5.26 -17.53
CA GLU A 221 1.34 4.19 -18.10
C GLU A 221 1.06 3.12 -17.05
N ARG A 222 2.10 2.70 -16.31
CA ARG A 222 1.99 1.73 -15.20
C ARG A 222 1.10 2.27 -14.08
N LYS A 223 1.20 3.57 -13.77
CA LYS A 223 0.36 4.25 -12.79
C LYS A 223 -1.11 4.25 -13.19
N THR A 224 -1.41 4.58 -14.45
CA THR A 224 -2.78 4.53 -14.99
C THR A 224 -3.36 3.11 -14.88
N GLU A 225 -2.60 2.09 -15.28
CA GLU A 225 -3.05 0.70 -15.17
C GLU A 225 -3.26 0.25 -13.70
N ALA A 226 -2.37 0.67 -12.79
CA ALA A 226 -2.58 0.43 -11.36
C ALA A 226 -3.87 1.10 -10.86
N LEU A 227 -4.13 2.37 -11.21
CA LEU A 227 -5.35 3.07 -10.83
C LEU A 227 -6.62 2.39 -11.37
N LYS A 228 -6.60 1.88 -12.61
CA LYS A 228 -7.71 1.10 -13.17
C LYS A 228 -7.99 -0.16 -12.35
N ARG A 229 -6.95 -0.88 -11.93
CA ARG A 229 -7.08 -2.08 -11.08
C ARG A 229 -7.60 -1.75 -9.69
N LEU A 230 -7.11 -0.66 -9.08
CA LEU A 230 -7.65 -0.16 -7.81
C LEU A 230 -9.14 0.17 -7.96
N ARG A 231 -9.52 0.84 -9.06
CA ARG A 231 -10.92 1.18 -9.35
C ARG A 231 -11.79 -0.06 -9.53
N ALA A 232 -11.34 -1.07 -10.26
CA ALA A 232 -12.08 -2.32 -10.45
C ALA A 232 -12.28 -3.11 -9.14
N SER A 233 -11.30 -3.01 -8.23
CA SER A 233 -11.33 -3.66 -6.91
C SER A 233 -12.15 -2.88 -5.88
N LEU A 234 -12.47 -1.61 -6.13
CA LEU A 234 -13.22 -0.76 -5.21
C LEU A 234 -14.72 -0.78 -5.54
N ARG A 235 -15.55 -0.88 -4.50
CA ARG A 235 -17.00 -0.70 -4.62
C ARG A 235 -17.35 0.68 -5.16
N ALA A 236 -18.50 0.77 -5.83
CA ALA A 236 -18.95 2.00 -6.49
C ALA A 236 -19.08 3.20 -5.52
N ASP A 237 -19.38 2.97 -4.25
CA ASP A 237 -19.52 3.97 -3.19
C ASP A 237 -18.34 3.99 -2.20
N GLY A 238 -17.31 3.18 -2.45
CA GLY A 238 -16.12 3.04 -1.62
C GLY A 238 -15.18 4.26 -1.66
N ALA A 239 -14.04 4.14 -0.97
CA ALA A 239 -13.02 5.18 -0.94
C ALA A 239 -11.61 4.64 -1.21
N LEU A 240 -10.78 5.47 -1.85
CA LEU A 240 -9.36 5.24 -2.08
C LEU A 240 -8.57 6.34 -1.36
N LEU A 241 -7.57 5.97 -0.58
CA LEU A 241 -6.62 6.90 0.02
C LEU A 241 -5.26 6.79 -0.70
N LEU A 242 -4.72 7.94 -1.12
CA LEU A 242 -3.36 8.05 -1.67
C LEU A 242 -2.43 8.77 -0.69
N GLY A 243 -1.12 8.65 -0.91
CA GLY A 243 -0.12 9.40 -0.14
C GLY A 243 -0.19 10.90 -0.45
N ALA A 244 0.30 11.74 0.47
CA ALA A 244 0.18 13.20 0.36
C ALA A 244 0.82 13.80 -0.92
N ALA A 245 1.87 13.17 -1.45
CA ALA A 245 2.54 13.59 -2.68
C ALA A 245 1.97 12.94 -3.95
N GLU A 246 0.93 12.10 -3.83
CA GLU A 246 0.36 11.34 -4.92
C GLU A 246 -0.97 11.93 -5.38
N THR A 247 -1.17 11.95 -6.69
CA THR A 247 -2.38 12.49 -7.30
C THR A 247 -2.90 11.54 -8.37
N ILE A 248 -4.20 11.65 -8.67
CA ILE A 248 -4.86 10.97 -9.79
C ILE A 248 -4.72 11.75 -11.11
N PHE A 249 -3.72 12.63 -11.26
CA PHE A 249 -3.57 13.46 -12.46
C PHE A 249 -3.57 12.59 -13.72
N GLY A 250 -4.34 13.02 -14.73
CA GLY A 250 -4.57 12.26 -15.97
C GLY A 250 -5.58 11.11 -15.87
N ASN A 251 -6.20 10.87 -14.70
CA ASN A 251 -7.11 9.73 -14.43
C ASN A 251 -8.39 10.16 -13.69
N LYS A 252 -8.93 11.34 -14.03
CA LYS A 252 -10.11 11.95 -13.37
C LYS A 252 -11.44 11.25 -13.69
N ASP A 253 -11.43 10.43 -14.72
CA ASP A 253 -12.52 9.54 -15.13
C ASP A 253 -12.68 8.34 -14.18
N LEU A 254 -11.60 7.92 -13.51
CA LEU A 254 -11.62 6.81 -12.56
C LEU A 254 -12.05 7.26 -11.16
N PHE A 255 -11.46 8.37 -10.70
CA PHE A 255 -11.60 8.87 -9.33
C PHE A 255 -11.79 10.38 -9.30
N ALA A 256 -12.45 10.87 -8.26
CA ALA A 256 -12.54 12.28 -7.93
C ALA A 256 -12.27 12.48 -6.42
N PRO A 257 -11.67 13.61 -6.01
CA PRO A 257 -11.43 13.90 -4.60
C PRO A 257 -12.72 13.82 -3.78
N ASP A 258 -12.65 13.25 -2.57
CA ASP A 258 -13.77 13.25 -1.63
C ASP A 258 -13.86 14.64 -0.98
N PRO A 259 -14.98 15.38 -1.16
CA PRO A 259 -15.12 16.72 -0.57
C PRO A 259 -15.17 16.67 0.97
N SER A 260 -15.48 15.52 1.56
CA SER A 260 -15.59 15.34 3.01
C SER A 260 -14.30 14.85 3.68
N ALA A 261 -13.28 14.47 2.91
CA ALA A 261 -12.05 13.90 3.45
C ALA A 261 -10.84 14.14 2.54
N VAL A 262 -9.93 14.99 3.00
CA VAL A 262 -8.69 15.35 2.27
C VAL A 262 -7.83 14.10 2.01
N GLY A 263 -7.28 13.97 0.79
CA GLY A 263 -6.45 12.83 0.39
C GLY A 263 -7.23 11.56 0.04
N TYR A 264 -8.52 11.50 0.40
CA TYR A 264 -9.42 10.46 -0.06
C TYR A 264 -10.02 10.81 -1.41
N TYR A 265 -10.30 9.75 -2.16
CA TYR A 265 -10.90 9.78 -3.48
C TYR A 265 -12.07 8.80 -3.52
N ARG A 266 -13.08 9.12 -4.32
CA ARG A 266 -14.23 8.24 -4.60
C ARG A 266 -14.29 7.93 -6.09
N PRO A 267 -14.92 6.82 -6.50
CA PRO A 267 -15.22 6.58 -7.90
C PRO A 267 -15.89 7.80 -8.55
N ALA A 268 -15.36 8.29 -9.68
CA ALA A 268 -15.86 9.51 -10.32
C ALA A 268 -17.35 9.42 -10.69
N ALA A 269 -17.82 8.21 -11.03
CA ALA A 269 -19.21 7.93 -11.37
C ALA A 269 -20.22 8.35 -10.28
N VAL A 270 -19.82 8.35 -9.00
CA VAL A 270 -20.67 8.76 -7.86
C VAL A 270 -21.21 10.17 -8.08
N PHE A 271 -20.36 11.10 -8.47
CA PHE A 271 -20.72 12.51 -8.64
C PHE A 271 -21.55 12.75 -9.92
N SER A 272 -21.37 11.92 -10.95
CA SER A 272 -22.18 11.98 -12.18
C SER A 272 -23.62 11.48 -12.01
N SER A 273 -23.86 10.63 -11.01
CA SER A 273 -25.18 10.11 -10.67
C SER A 273 -25.98 11.05 -9.76
N ALA A 274 -25.30 11.75 -8.83
CA ALA A 274 -25.89 12.76 -7.97
C ALA A 274 -26.43 13.96 -8.76
N ALA A 275 -25.64 14.47 -9.72
CA ALA A 275 -26.05 15.59 -10.58
C ALA A 275 -27.27 15.26 -11.47
N ARG A 276 -27.46 13.98 -11.85
CA ARG A 276 -28.64 13.54 -12.62
C ARG A 276 -29.91 13.43 -11.78
N ASN A 277 -29.79 13.10 -10.50
CA ASN A 277 -30.94 13.03 -9.59
C ASN A 277 -31.41 14.43 -9.14
N GLU A 278 -30.49 15.36 -8.92
CA GLU A 278 -30.83 16.76 -8.60
C GLU A 278 -31.52 17.47 -9.77
N GLY A 279 -31.07 17.24 -11.01
CA GLY A 279 -31.71 17.80 -12.21
C GLY A 279 -33.13 17.27 -12.50
N ARG A 280 -33.48 16.06 -12.01
CA ARG A 280 -34.83 15.49 -12.13
C ARG A 280 -35.81 16.03 -11.08
N MET A 281 -35.33 16.42 -9.89
CA MET A 281 -36.18 17.09 -8.89
C MET A 281 -36.46 18.55 -9.25
N ALA A 282 -35.48 19.25 -9.83
CA ALA A 282 -35.63 20.66 -10.23
C ALA A 282 -36.52 20.87 -11.48
N THR A 283 -36.84 19.82 -12.23
CA THR A 283 -37.72 19.87 -13.42
C THR A 283 -39.15 19.39 -13.15
N GLN A 284 -39.47 19.02 -11.90
CA GLN A 284 -40.81 18.65 -11.44
C GLN A 284 -41.40 19.67 -10.45
N SER A 285 -40.82 20.87 -10.36
CA SER A 285 -41.32 22.00 -9.56
C SER A 285 -41.85 23.11 -10.45
#